data_AF-A0A1R2B239-F1
#
_entry.id   AF-A0A1R2B239-F1
#
_cell.length_a   1.000
_cell.length_b   1.000
_cell.length_c   1.000
_cell.angle_alpha   90.00
_cell.angle_beta   90.00
_cell.angle_gamma   90.00
#
_symmetry.space_group_name_H-M   'P 1'
#
loop_
_entity.id
_entity.type
_entity.pdbx_description
1 polymer ?
#
loop_
_entity_poly.entity_id
_entity_poly.type
_entity_poly.pdbx_seq_one_letter_code
_entity_poly.pdbx_strand_id
1 'polypeptide(L)'
;MEDFVRLFPYLVFVFLLIWVIITYVIPQVRRYRRRNQMLDDIDEKYENLRKMRRDLIYHIDWARDRGENRRANELEAEIDRIDQELEELRIRFNEVNEGKTDLNKIR
;
A
#
# COMPACT_ATOMS: atom_id res chain seq x y z
N MET A 1 35.21 3.82 -43.38
CA MET A 1 35.95 4.43 -42.24
C MET A 1 35.37 5.78 -41.87
N GLU A 2 35.13 6.69 -42.83
CA GLU A 2 34.59 8.04 -42.56
C GLU A 2 33.17 8.05 -41.98
N ASP A 3 32.27 7.19 -42.46
CA ASP A 3 30.90 7.10 -41.95
C ASP A 3 30.83 6.66 -40.49
N PHE A 4 31.75 5.78 -40.08
CA PHE A 4 31.86 5.32 -38.70
C PHE A 4 32.25 6.47 -37.77
N VAL A 5 33.22 7.30 -38.18
CA VAL A 5 33.68 8.46 -37.39
C VAL A 5 32.59 9.53 -37.30
N ARG A 6 31.76 9.71 -38.34
CA ARG A 6 30.62 10.65 -38.33
C ARG A 6 29.47 10.18 -37.42
N LEU A 7 29.19 8.87 -37.36
CA LEU A 7 28.09 8.31 -36.57
C LEU A 7 28.48 8.04 -35.10
N PHE A 8 29.76 7.84 -34.82
CA PHE A 8 30.29 7.58 -33.47
C PHE A 8 29.80 8.57 -32.39
N PRO A 9 29.84 9.91 -32.56
CA PRO A 9 29.37 10.84 -31.53
C PRO A 9 27.87 10.70 -31.23
N TYR A 10 27.04 10.37 -32.23
CA TYR A 10 25.62 10.11 -32.03
C TYR A 10 25.39 8.82 -31.24
N LEU A 11 26.16 7.78 -31.52
CA LEU A 11 26.10 6.53 -30.75
C LEU A 11 26.50 6.76 -29.29
N VAL A 12 27.55 7.53 -29.04
CA VAL A 12 27.96 7.91 -27.68
C VAL A 12 26.87 8.73 -26.99
N PHE A 13 26.26 9.69 -27.68
CA PHE A 13 25.18 10.51 -27.12
C PHE A 13 23.95 9.67 -26.75
N VAL A 14 23.52 8.77 -27.63
CA VAL A 14 22.42 7.82 -27.36
C VAL A 14 22.78 6.90 -26.20
N PHE A 15 24.02 6.40 -26.14
CA PHE A 15 24.48 5.56 -25.05
C PHE A 15 24.44 6.30 -23.70
N LEU A 16 24.90 7.56 -23.66
CA LEU A 16 24.83 8.39 -22.45
C LEU A 16 23.39 8.67 -22.03
N LEU A 17 22.48 8.93 -22.98
CA LEU A 17 21.06 9.09 -22.70
C LEU A 17 20.45 7.84 -22.07
N ILE A 18 20.72 6.67 -22.65
CA ILE A 18 20.26 5.38 -22.13
C ILE A 18 20.84 5.15 -20.73
N TRP A 19 22.12 5.43 -20.52
CA TRP A 19 22.79 5.27 -19.23
C TRP A 19 22.16 6.15 -18.14
N VAL A 20 21.85 7.42 -18.45
CA VAL A 20 21.15 8.32 -17.52
C VAL A 20 19.74 7.81 -17.21
N ILE A 21 18.99 7.32 -18.21
CA ILE A 21 17.65 6.76 -17.98
C ILE A 21 17.74 5.54 -17.05
N ILE A 22 18.67 4.63 -17.31
CA ILE A 22 18.84 3.41 -16.50
C ILE A 22 19.23 3.76 -15.06
N THR A 23 20.15 4.70 -14.87
CA THR A 23 20.70 5.02 -13.56
C THR A 23 19.77 5.87 -12.70
N TYR A 24 19.02 6.80 -13.28
CA TYR A 24 18.20 7.74 -12.52
C TYR A 24 16.70 7.44 -12.56
N VAL A 25 16.15 7.03 -13.71
CA VAL A 25 14.69 6.88 -13.87
C VAL A 25 14.21 5.53 -13.34
N ILE A 26 14.88 4.43 -13.69
CA ILE A 26 14.50 3.09 -13.27
C ILE A 26 14.38 2.95 -11.74
N PRO A 27 15.34 3.39 -10.90
CA PRO A 27 15.21 3.22 -9.45
C PRO A 27 14.06 4.05 -8.86
N GLN A 28 13.80 5.25 -9.39
CA GLN A 28 12.68 6.08 -8.95
C GLN A 28 11.34 5.44 -9.27
N VAL A 29 11.18 4.91 -10.48
CA VAL A 29 9.97 4.18 -10.89
C VAL A 29 9.76 2.94 -10.03
N ARG A 30 10.82 2.17 -9.74
CA ARG A 30 10.72 1.00 -8.85
C ARG A 30 10.32 1.40 -7.43
N ARG A 31 10.88 2.47 -6.89
CA ARG A 31 10.54 3.00 -5.57
C ARG A 31 9.07 3.44 -5.51
N TYR A 32 8.62 4.17 -6.53
CA TYR A 32 7.24 4.63 -6.63
C TYR A 32 6.25 3.45 -6.76
N ARG A 33 6.56 2.48 -7.63
CA ARG A 33 5.72 1.28 -7.79
C ARG A 33 5.60 0.47 -6.50
N ARG A 34 6.70 0.28 -5.77
CA ARG A 34 6.66 -0.41 -4.46
C ARG A 34 5.80 0.33 -3.44
N ARG A 35 5.93 1.67 -3.39
CA ARG A 35 5.09 2.49 -2.51
C ARG A 35 3.61 2.32 -2.85
N ASN A 36 3.24 2.40 -4.13
CA ASN A 36 1.84 2.22 -4.54
C ASN A 36 1.33 0.83 -4.20
N GLN A 37 2.11 -0.23 -4.43
CA GLN A 37 1.73 -1.58 -4.03
C GLN A 37 1.45 -1.68 -2.52
N MET A 38 2.29 -1.06 -1.68
CA MET A 38 2.04 -1.04 -0.24
C MET A 38 0.79 -0.25 0.14
N LEU A 39 0.51 0.86 -0.55
CA LEU A 39 -0.72 1.63 -0.33
C LEU A 39 -1.95 0.82 -0.73
N ASP A 40 -1.90 0.13 -1.86
CA ASP A 40 -2.96 -0.75 -2.35
C ASP A 40 -3.22 -1.90 -1.36
N ASP A 41 -2.16 -2.55 -0.86
CA ASP A 41 -2.26 -3.63 0.14
C ASP A 41 -2.90 -3.13 1.46
N ILE A 42 -2.60 -1.89 1.87
CA ILE A 42 -3.18 -1.27 3.07
C ILE A 42 -4.66 -0.96 2.82
N ASP A 43 -5.01 -0.42 1.65
CA ASP A 43 -6.39 -0.07 1.29
C ASP A 43 -7.27 -1.32 1.18
N GLU A 44 -6.76 -2.40 0.58
CA GLU A 44 -7.47 -3.69 0.51
C GLU A 44 -7.77 -4.23 1.91
N LYS A 45 -6.79 -4.19 2.82
CA LYS A 45 -7.00 -4.61 4.22
C LYS A 45 -8.00 -3.71 4.94
N TYR A 46 -7.90 -2.41 4.73
CA TYR A 46 -8.81 -1.44 5.32
C TYR A 46 -10.26 -1.70 4.90
N GLU A 47 -10.52 -1.87 3.61
CA GLU A 47 -11.87 -2.13 3.11
C GLU A 47 -12.42 -3.49 3.56
N ASN A 48 -11.57 -4.51 3.67
CA ASN A 48 -11.95 -5.80 4.23
C ASN A 48 -12.38 -5.70 5.70
N LEU A 49 -11.57 -5.04 6.54
CA LEU A 49 -11.91 -4.80 7.95
C LEU A 49 -13.17 -3.95 8.10
N ARG A 50 -13.28 -2.89 7.29
CA ARG A 50 -14.45 -2.01 7.28
C ARG A 50 -15.73 -2.76 6.89
N LYS A 51 -15.66 -3.71 5.96
CA LYS A 51 -16.77 -4.58 5.60
C LYS A 51 -17.15 -5.51 6.74
N MET A 52 -16.17 -6.17 7.36
CA MET A 52 -16.38 -7.06 8.50
C MET A 52 -17.00 -6.32 9.69
N ARG A 53 -16.55 -5.09 9.97
CA ARG A 53 -17.15 -4.22 10.99
C ARG A 53 -18.64 -3.99 10.75
N ARG A 54 -19.04 -3.65 9.52
CA ARG A 54 -20.46 -3.43 9.18
C ARG A 54 -21.29 -4.69 9.39
N ASP A 55 -20.74 -5.84 9.04
CA ASP A 55 -21.40 -7.14 9.22
C ASP A 55 -21.57 -7.49 10.71
N LEU A 56 -20.55 -7.24 11.53
CA LEU A 56 -20.61 -7.44 12.98
C LEU A 56 -21.65 -6.53 13.64
N ILE A 57 -21.75 -5.26 13.23
CA ILE A 57 -22.77 -4.34 13.75
C ILE A 57 -24.16 -4.91 13.49
N TYR A 58 -24.41 -5.37 12.27
CA TYR A 58 -25.68 -6.03 11.93
C TYR A 58 -25.95 -7.25 12.80
N HIS A 59 -24.95 -8.09 13.06
CA HIS A 59 -25.08 -9.26 13.92
C HIS A 59 -25.32 -8.92 15.39
N ILE A 60 -24.72 -7.84 15.90
CA ILE A 60 -24.94 -7.35 17.27
C ILE A 60 -26.38 -6.86 17.42
N ASP A 61 -26.85 -6.02 16.49
CA ASP A 61 -28.21 -5.50 16.53
C ASP A 61 -29.22 -6.64 16.49
N TRP A 62 -29.01 -7.62 15.62
CA TRP A 62 -29.83 -8.83 15.57
C TRP A 62 -29.81 -9.66 16.87
N ALA A 63 -28.64 -9.82 17.49
CA ALA A 63 -28.52 -10.55 18.75
C ALA A 63 -29.23 -9.83 19.90
N ARG A 64 -29.12 -8.49 19.96
CA ARG A 64 -29.82 -7.66 20.94
C ARG A 64 -31.33 -7.74 20.78
N ASP A 65 -31.84 -7.68 19.56
CA ASP A 65 -33.28 -7.82 19.26
C ASP A 65 -33.85 -9.16 19.71
N ARG A 66 -33.01 -10.21 19.76
CA ARG A 66 -33.39 -11.55 20.26
C ARG A 66 -33.18 -11.75 21.76
N GLY A 67 -32.67 -10.74 22.46
CA GLY A 67 -32.30 -10.85 23.87
C GLY A 67 -31.04 -11.68 24.13
N GLU A 68 -30.27 -12.00 23.09
CA GLU A 68 -28.99 -12.73 23.18
C GLU A 68 -27.84 -11.80 23.61
N ASN A 69 -28.00 -11.10 24.73
CA ASN A 69 -27.06 -10.05 25.19
C ASN A 69 -25.62 -10.55 25.38
N ARG A 70 -25.45 -11.81 25.80
CA ARG A 70 -24.10 -12.41 25.92
C ARG A 70 -23.38 -12.47 24.57
N ARG A 71 -24.10 -12.89 23.52
CA ARG A 71 -23.55 -12.99 22.16
C ARG A 71 -23.27 -11.61 21.58
N ALA A 72 -24.14 -10.64 21.85
CA ALA A 72 -23.90 -9.24 21.47
C ALA A 72 -22.61 -8.70 22.09
N ASN A 73 -22.39 -8.90 23.40
CA ASN A 73 -21.18 -8.45 24.09
C ASN A 73 -19.90 -9.12 23.55
N GLU A 74 -19.96 -10.41 23.19
CA GLU A 74 -18.83 -11.12 22.58
C GLU A 74 -18.45 -10.52 21.21
N LEU A 75 -19.45 -10.10 20.42
CA LEU A 75 -19.23 -9.45 19.11
C LEU A 75 -18.77 -7.99 19.24
N GLU A 76 -19.19 -7.27 20.29
CA GLU A 76 -18.69 -5.91 20.57
C GLU A 76 -17.19 -5.89 20.81
N ALA A 77 -16.65 -6.87 21.55
CA ALA A 77 -15.21 -7.01 21.76
C ALA A 77 -14.43 -7.33 20.46
N GLU A 78 -15.10 -7.89 19.44
CA GLU A 78 -14.51 -8.07 18.11
C GLU A 78 -14.51 -6.75 17.32
N ILE A 79 -15.57 -5.93 17.44
CA ILE A 79 -15.60 -4.58 16.85
C ILE A 79 -14.48 -3.71 17.41
N ASP A 80 -14.27 -3.71 18.72
CA ASP A 80 -13.21 -2.91 19.34
C ASP A 80 -11.83 -3.29 18.81
N ARG A 81 -11.58 -4.58 18.56
CA ARG A 81 -10.35 -5.07 17.94
C ARG A 81 -10.20 -4.59 16.50
N ILE A 82 -11.27 -4.69 15.70
CA ILE A 82 -11.26 -4.19 14.33
C ILE A 82 -11.03 -2.68 14.28
N ASP A 83 -11.62 -1.92 15.19
CA ASP A 83 -11.46 -0.47 15.26
C ASP A 83 -10.01 -0.08 15.61
N GLN A 84 -9.35 -0.85 16.49
CA GLN A 84 -7.91 -0.71 16.74
C GLN A 84 -7.08 -1.00 15.48
N GLU A 85 -7.34 -2.11 14.78
CA GLU A 85 -6.61 -2.47 13.55
C GLU A 85 -6.82 -1.45 12.42
N LEU A 86 -8.03 -0.89 12.29
CA LEU A 86 -8.32 0.17 11.32
C LEU A 86 -7.51 1.44 11.60
N GLU A 87 -7.36 1.83 12.86
CA GLU A 87 -6.53 2.98 13.23
C GLU A 87 -5.03 2.69 12.99
N GLU A 88 -4.56 1.48 13.28
CA GLU A 88 -3.19 1.08 12.95
C GLU A 88 -2.91 1.12 11.44
N LEU A 89 -3.85 0.64 10.61
CA LEU A 89 -3.72 0.71 9.14
C LEU A 89 -3.70 2.16 8.66
N ARG A 90 -4.49 3.04 9.26
CA ARG A 90 -4.48 4.47 8.96
C ARG A 90 -3.15 5.12 9.28
N ILE A 91 -2.55 4.79 10.43
CA ILE A 91 -1.21 5.27 10.80
C ILE A 91 -0.18 4.78 9.78
N ARG A 92 -0.18 3.49 9.43
CA ARG A 92 0.72 2.92 8.42
C ARG A 92 0.54 3.56 7.05
N PHE A 93 -0.70 3.83 6.63
CA PHE A 93 -0.99 4.52 5.38
C PHE A 93 -0.30 5.89 5.35
N ASN A 94 -0.45 6.67 6.42
CA ASN A 94 0.17 7.99 6.53
C ASN A 94 1.70 7.89 6.47
N GLU A 95 2.30 6.92 7.16
CA GLU A 95 3.76 6.70 7.12
C GLU A 95 4.28 6.37 5.71
N VAL A 96 3.58 5.48 4.99
CA VAL A 96 3.94 5.10 3.62
C VAL A 96 3.71 6.26 2.65
N ASN A 97 2.63 7.01 2.84
CA ASN A 97 2.28 8.16 2.00
C ASN A 97 3.25 9.34 2.18
N GLU A 98 3.73 9.55 3.40
CA GLU A 98 4.75 10.58 3.69
C GLU A 98 6.17 10.11 3.32
N GLY A 99 6.34 8.86 2.90
CA GLY A 99 7.65 8.30 2.54
C GLY A 99 8.57 8.09 3.74
N LYS A 100 8.01 8.05 4.95
CA LYS A 100 8.71 7.80 6.22
C LYS A 100 9.09 6.32 6.38
N THR A 101 8.44 5.43 5.63
CA THR A 101 8.74 4.00 5.61
C THR A 101 9.94 3.68 4.70
N ASP A 102 10.93 2.98 5.25
CA ASP A 102 12.08 2.48 4.47
C ASP A 102 11.66 1.28 3.60
N LEU A 103 11.34 1.56 2.34
CA LEU A 103 10.87 0.61 1.32
C LEU A 103 11.89 -0.52 1.01
N ASN A 104 13.11 -0.44 1.52
CA ASN A 104 14.14 -1.48 1.36
C ASN A 104 14.29 -2.40 2.58
N LYS A 105 13.69 -2.06 3.73
CA LYS A 105 13.86 -2.79 4.99
C LYS A 105 12.81 -3.86 5.24
N ILE A 106 11.80 -3.95 4.38
CA ILE A 106 10.70 -4.92 4.46
C ILE A 106 11.01 -6.03 3.44
N ARG A 107 11.87 -6.98 3.82
CA ARG A 107 12.08 -8.26 3.13
C ARG A 107 12.11 -9.37 4.16
#